data_AF-A0A0Q4KQK5-F1
#
_entry.id   AF-A0A0Q4KQK5-F1
#
_cell.length_a   1.000
_cell.length_b   1.000
_cell.length_c   1.000
_cell.angle_alpha   90.00
_cell.angle_beta   90.00
_cell.angle_gamma   90.00
#
_symmetry.space_group_name_H-M   'P 1'
#
loop_
_entity.id
_entity.type
_entity.pdbx_description
1 polymer ?
#
loop_
_entity_poly.entity_id
_entity_poly.type
_entity_poly.pdbx_seq_one_letter_code
_entity_poly.pdbx_strand_id
1 'polypeptide(L)'
;MTNDHHSRSDIVRLAKVENDVLTVWLRQGLIRPIDAGVGRGKSLRFDPYQVRVARVLADGRSVGLNLDALRAIAEAIQTAIQTFSKADVHPRLLSSIIEEIEAPGHFQDNLASIRRLATKHPSDELTDLLEMYEQDGFEEAVKKAAAIFSAKDLEHLWLCVQLFGAEGYLMAYWDIYNGLWKVERHPTLDGSRLPSAACILLDLSPLSDLPE
;
A
#
# COMPACT_ATOMS: atom_id res chain seq x y z
N MET A 1 -18.03 -0.39 -14.95
CA MET A 1 -18.36 -1.39 -13.91
C MET A 1 -17.05 -1.86 -13.34
N THR A 2 -16.49 -1.11 -12.39
CA THR A 2 -15.39 -1.58 -11.56
C THR A 2 -15.93 -2.75 -10.75
N ASN A 3 -15.31 -3.92 -10.88
CA ASN A 3 -15.62 -5.01 -9.98
C ASN A 3 -15.09 -4.57 -8.61
N ASP A 4 -15.98 -4.22 -7.68
CA ASP A 4 -15.61 -3.82 -6.31
C ASP A 4 -14.81 -4.89 -5.56
N HIS A 5 -14.75 -6.12 -6.12
CA HIS A 5 -14.04 -7.26 -5.56
C HIS A 5 -13.41 -8.13 -6.65
N HIS A 6 -12.27 -8.73 -6.32
CA HIS A 6 -11.61 -9.75 -7.14
C HIS A 6 -11.98 -11.17 -6.72
N SER A 7 -12.00 -12.06 -7.71
CA SER A 7 -12.09 -13.49 -7.50
C SER A 7 -10.70 -14.11 -7.27
N ARG A 8 -10.66 -15.38 -6.83
CA ARG A 8 -9.42 -16.16 -6.79
C ARG A 8 -8.71 -16.21 -8.14
N SER A 9 -9.47 -16.39 -9.22
CA SER A 9 -8.93 -16.42 -10.59
C SER A 9 -8.32 -15.07 -11.00
N ASP A 10 -8.87 -13.96 -10.52
CA ASP A 10 -8.30 -12.64 -10.77
C ASP A 10 -6.95 -12.49 -10.08
N ILE A 11 -6.82 -12.89 -8.81
CA ILE A 11 -5.52 -12.87 -8.11
C ILE A 11 -4.49 -13.73 -8.85
N VAL A 12 -4.81 -14.98 -9.19
CA VAL A 12 -3.91 -15.89 -9.92
C VAL A 12 -3.41 -15.25 -11.22
N ARG A 13 -4.34 -14.67 -11.98
CA ARG A 13 -4.04 -14.05 -13.29
C ARG A 13 -3.23 -12.77 -13.15
N LEU A 14 -3.68 -11.84 -12.31
CA LEU A 14 -3.12 -10.48 -12.20
C LEU A 14 -1.80 -10.48 -11.42
N ALA A 15 -1.72 -11.21 -10.31
CA ALA A 15 -0.49 -11.32 -9.53
C ALA A 15 0.54 -12.29 -10.14
N LYS A 16 0.16 -13.03 -11.21
CA LYS A 16 0.97 -14.05 -11.88
C LYS A 16 1.47 -15.12 -10.91
N VAL A 17 0.57 -15.63 -10.06
CA VAL A 17 0.88 -16.64 -9.04
C VAL A 17 0.14 -17.94 -9.33
N GLU A 18 0.80 -19.07 -9.13
CA GLU A 18 0.18 -20.39 -9.27
C GLU A 18 -0.95 -20.62 -8.25
N ASN A 19 -1.96 -21.37 -8.66
CA ASN A 19 -3.14 -21.66 -7.84
C ASN A 19 -2.76 -22.41 -6.54
N ASP A 20 -1.82 -23.35 -6.60
CA ASP A 20 -1.39 -24.10 -5.41
C ASP A 20 -0.66 -23.20 -4.39
N VAL A 21 0.17 -22.27 -4.89
CA VAL A 21 0.84 -21.26 -4.05
C VAL A 21 -0.19 -20.37 -3.36
N LEU A 22 -1.18 -19.86 -4.11
CA LEU A 22 -2.25 -19.05 -3.53
C LEU A 22 -3.08 -19.85 -2.49
N THR A 23 -3.25 -21.16 -2.65
CA THR A 23 -3.91 -22.01 -1.64
C THR A 23 -3.13 -22.00 -0.33
N VAL A 24 -1.79 -22.13 -0.40
CA VAL A 24 -0.93 -22.07 0.79
C VAL A 24 -1.03 -20.70 1.45
N TRP A 25 -0.95 -19.61 0.68
CA TRP A 25 -1.03 -18.26 1.22
C TRP A 25 -2.36 -17.95 1.91
N LEU A 26 -3.49 -18.42 1.39
CA LEU A 26 -4.78 -18.30 2.07
C LEU A 26 -4.81 -19.07 3.39
N ARG A 27 -4.32 -20.32 3.41
CA ARG A 27 -4.27 -21.13 4.65
C ARG A 27 -3.36 -20.50 5.71
N GLN A 28 -2.30 -19.83 5.26
CA GLN A 28 -1.31 -19.17 6.12
C GLN A 28 -1.68 -17.70 6.45
N GLY A 29 -2.80 -17.19 5.93
CA GLY A 29 -3.29 -15.84 6.22
C GLY A 29 -2.51 -14.69 5.56
N LEU A 30 -1.66 -14.98 4.57
CA LEU A 30 -0.89 -13.98 3.82
C LEU A 30 -1.79 -13.14 2.91
N ILE A 31 -2.81 -13.78 2.33
CA ILE A 31 -3.88 -13.14 1.56
C ILE A 31 -5.19 -13.33 2.31
N ARG A 32 -5.99 -12.27 2.42
CA ARG A 32 -7.19 -12.23 3.25
C ARG A 32 -8.43 -11.94 2.39
N PRO A 33 -9.42 -12.85 2.30
CA PRO A 33 -10.69 -12.54 1.67
C PRO A 33 -11.50 -11.55 2.53
N ILE A 34 -12.38 -10.78 1.90
CA ILE A 34 -13.32 -9.87 2.57
C ILE A 34 -14.28 -10.68 3.45
N ASP A 35 -14.86 -11.74 2.87
CA ASP A 35 -15.69 -12.69 3.58
C ASP A 35 -15.12 -14.10 3.40
N ALA A 36 -14.70 -14.71 4.50
CA ALA A 36 -14.58 -16.16 4.57
C ALA A 36 -15.99 -16.75 4.71
N GLY A 37 -16.75 -16.80 3.62
CA GLY A 37 -18.13 -17.27 3.63
C GLY A 37 -18.25 -18.62 4.35
N VAL A 38 -19.00 -18.67 5.44
CA VAL A 38 -19.26 -19.92 6.17
C VAL A 38 -20.24 -20.76 5.33
N GLY A 39 -19.73 -21.76 4.60
CA GLY A 39 -20.53 -22.69 3.79
C GLY A 39 -19.80 -23.26 2.58
N ARG A 40 -20.17 -24.48 2.16
CA ARG A 40 -19.67 -25.09 0.90
C ARG A 40 -20.22 -24.31 -0.30
N GLY A 41 -19.33 -23.84 -1.19
CA GLY A 41 -19.70 -23.33 -2.51
C GLY A 41 -19.77 -21.80 -2.68
N LYS A 42 -19.47 -20.99 -1.66
CA LYS A 42 -19.33 -19.53 -1.84
C LYS A 42 -17.94 -19.20 -2.40
N SER A 43 -17.92 -18.47 -3.52
CA SER A 43 -16.69 -17.93 -4.10
C SER A 43 -16.07 -16.91 -3.14
N LEU A 44 -14.78 -17.08 -2.83
CA LEU A 44 -14.04 -16.09 -2.06
C LEU A 44 -13.97 -14.77 -2.84
N ARG A 45 -14.20 -13.66 -2.11
CA ARG A 45 -14.10 -12.30 -2.61
C ARG A 45 -12.91 -11.62 -1.95
N PHE A 46 -12.15 -10.88 -2.75
CA PHE A 46 -10.95 -10.18 -2.30
C PHE A 46 -11.08 -8.71 -2.61
N ASP A 47 -10.58 -7.89 -1.70
CA ASP A 47 -10.45 -6.46 -1.91
C ASP A 47 -9.41 -6.17 -3.02
N PRO A 48 -9.57 -5.08 -3.81
CA PRO A 48 -8.60 -4.66 -4.85
C PRO A 48 -7.14 -4.72 -4.40
N TYR A 49 -6.84 -4.30 -3.17
CA TYR A 49 -5.49 -4.27 -2.64
C TYR A 49 -4.88 -5.65 -2.47
N GLN A 50 -5.69 -6.71 -2.32
CA GLN A 50 -5.15 -8.08 -2.16
C GLN A 50 -4.44 -8.59 -3.41
N VAL A 51 -4.79 -8.10 -4.60
CA VAL A 51 -4.05 -8.40 -5.83
C VAL A 51 -2.65 -7.79 -5.76
N ARG A 52 -2.55 -6.54 -5.29
CA ARG A 52 -1.26 -5.86 -5.09
C ARG A 52 -0.41 -6.57 -4.04
N VAL A 53 -1.00 -6.97 -2.90
CA VAL A 53 -0.32 -7.79 -1.89
C VAL A 53 0.20 -9.09 -2.51
N ALA A 54 -0.64 -9.83 -3.24
CA ALA A 54 -0.25 -11.08 -3.87
C ALA A 54 0.88 -10.89 -4.88
N ARG A 55 0.90 -9.77 -5.62
CA ARG A 55 1.95 -9.43 -6.57
C ARG A 55 3.29 -9.20 -5.87
N VAL A 56 3.32 -8.41 -4.78
CA VAL A 56 4.53 -8.21 -3.96
C VAL A 56 5.05 -9.54 -3.41
N LEU A 57 4.17 -10.40 -2.91
CA LEU A 57 4.55 -11.72 -2.39
C LEU A 57 5.07 -12.66 -3.50
N ALA A 58 4.52 -12.56 -4.71
CA ALA A 58 4.99 -13.34 -5.86
C ALA A 58 6.39 -12.91 -6.29
N ASP A 59 6.65 -11.61 -6.35
CA ASP A 59 7.96 -11.05 -6.67
C ASP A 59 8.98 -11.41 -5.57
N GLY A 60 8.60 -11.28 -4.28
CA GLY A 60 9.42 -11.73 -3.15
C GLY A 60 9.75 -13.23 -3.20
N ARG A 61 8.78 -14.08 -3.54
CA ARG A 61 9.01 -15.52 -3.72
C ARG A 61 9.97 -15.80 -4.88
N SER A 62 9.85 -15.06 -5.98
CA SER A 62 10.67 -15.25 -7.18
C SER A 62 12.16 -15.00 -6.93
N VAL A 63 12.48 -14.11 -5.98
CA VAL A 63 13.85 -13.81 -5.54
C VAL A 63 14.31 -14.68 -4.37
N GLY A 64 13.53 -15.70 -4.00
CA GLY A 64 13.93 -16.73 -3.04
C GLY A 64 13.56 -16.46 -1.58
N LEU A 65 12.67 -15.50 -1.29
CA LEU A 65 12.18 -15.31 0.07
C LEU A 65 11.41 -16.53 0.56
N ASN A 66 11.73 -16.95 1.79
CA ASN A 66 11.05 -18.06 2.45
C ASN A 66 9.66 -17.64 2.98
N LEU A 67 8.87 -18.62 3.41
CA LEU A 67 7.49 -18.36 3.86
C LEU A 67 7.42 -17.41 5.07
N ASP A 68 8.40 -17.42 5.97
CA ASP A 68 8.42 -16.53 7.13
C ASP A 68 8.69 -15.08 6.73
N ALA A 69 9.56 -14.85 5.74
CA ALA A 69 9.77 -13.52 5.15
C ALA A 69 8.51 -13.02 4.46
N LEU A 70 7.87 -13.87 3.66
CA LEU A 70 6.61 -13.54 2.99
C LEU A 70 5.50 -13.24 4.00
N ARG A 71 5.48 -13.94 5.14
CA ARG A 71 4.53 -13.66 6.23
C ARG A 71 4.78 -12.28 6.84
N ALA A 72 6.02 -11.91 7.12
CA ALA A 72 6.35 -10.59 7.66
C ALA A 72 5.96 -9.45 6.69
N ILE A 73 6.21 -9.63 5.39
CA ILE A 73 5.77 -8.70 4.33
C ILE A 73 4.25 -8.57 4.33
N ALA A 74 3.55 -9.71 4.28
CA ALA A 74 2.10 -9.72 4.29
C ALA A 74 1.55 -9.05 5.56
N GLU A 75 2.10 -9.35 6.73
CA GLU A 75 1.63 -8.77 7.99
C GLU A 75 1.79 -7.25 8.03
N ALA A 76 2.94 -6.72 7.62
CA ALA A 76 3.18 -5.27 7.55
C ALA A 76 2.18 -4.59 6.60
N ILE A 77 2.01 -5.12 5.39
CA ILE A 77 1.11 -4.54 4.39
C ILE A 77 -0.36 -4.65 4.81
N GLN A 78 -0.78 -5.80 5.36
CA GLN A 78 -2.16 -5.99 5.81
C GLN A 78 -2.47 -5.08 7.00
N THR A 79 -1.52 -4.85 7.90
CA THR A 79 -1.67 -3.89 9.01
C THR A 79 -1.81 -2.47 8.49
N ALA A 80 -1.05 -2.11 7.46
CA ALA A 80 -1.17 -0.81 6.80
C ALA A 80 -2.55 -0.61 6.15
N ILE A 81 -3.01 -1.58 5.35
CA ILE A 81 -4.33 -1.56 4.72
C ILE A 81 -5.43 -1.46 5.80
N GLN A 82 -5.37 -2.28 6.84
CA GLN A 82 -6.34 -2.25 7.95
C GLN A 82 -6.34 -0.92 8.68
N THR A 83 -5.18 -0.28 8.82
CA THR A 83 -5.08 1.05 9.41
C THR A 83 -5.81 2.04 8.53
N PHE A 84 -5.47 2.12 7.25
CA PHE A 84 -6.11 3.04 6.30
C PHE A 84 -7.63 2.82 6.19
N SER A 85 -8.10 1.57 6.16
CA SER A 85 -9.53 1.23 6.06
C SER A 85 -10.39 1.82 7.19
N LYS A 86 -9.81 2.25 8.32
CA LYS A 86 -10.54 2.92 9.41
C LYS A 86 -11.23 4.22 8.96
N ALA A 87 -10.69 4.90 7.93
CA ALA A 87 -11.20 6.18 7.47
C ALA A 87 -12.35 6.08 6.47
N ASP A 88 -12.56 4.92 5.83
CA ASP A 88 -13.59 4.72 4.80
C ASP A 88 -13.58 5.82 3.72
N VAL A 89 -12.37 6.12 3.22
CA VAL A 89 -12.13 7.15 2.20
C VAL A 89 -11.37 6.57 1.01
N HIS A 90 -11.46 7.26 -0.13
CA HIS A 90 -10.76 6.88 -1.35
C HIS A 90 -9.23 7.00 -1.17
N PRO A 91 -8.41 6.02 -1.61
CA PRO A 91 -6.95 6.04 -1.43
C PRO A 91 -6.25 7.23 -2.09
N ARG A 92 -6.85 7.88 -3.09
CA ARG A 92 -6.29 9.12 -3.65
C ARG A 92 -6.12 10.25 -2.60
N LEU A 93 -6.88 10.22 -1.50
CA LEU A 93 -6.79 11.23 -0.44
C LEU A 93 -5.64 10.97 0.52
N LEU A 94 -4.96 9.82 0.42
CA LEU A 94 -3.99 9.34 1.40
C LEU A 94 -2.84 10.32 1.62
N SER A 95 -2.26 10.88 0.55
CA SER A 95 -1.16 11.86 0.66
C SER A 95 -1.62 13.13 1.39
N SER A 96 -2.79 13.67 1.06
CA SER A 96 -3.34 14.85 1.74
C SER A 96 -3.73 14.59 3.19
N ILE A 97 -4.19 13.36 3.51
CA ILE A 97 -4.45 12.94 4.89
C ILE A 97 -3.16 12.93 5.70
N ILE A 98 -2.08 12.38 5.13
CA ILE A 98 -0.77 12.39 5.76
C ILE A 98 -0.27 13.81 5.99
N GLU A 99 -0.37 14.68 4.98
CA GLU A 99 0.00 16.09 5.08
C GLU A 99 -0.74 16.80 6.23
N GLU A 100 -2.05 16.57 6.39
CA GLU A 100 -2.83 17.18 7.49
C GLU A 100 -2.45 16.61 8.86
N ILE A 101 -2.01 15.35 8.96
CA ILE A 101 -1.52 14.78 10.22
C ILE A 101 -0.14 15.38 10.58
N GLU A 102 0.75 15.53 9.60
CA GLU A 102 2.11 16.03 9.79
C GLU A 102 2.16 17.55 10.00
N ALA A 103 1.32 18.31 9.28
CA ALA A 103 1.26 19.76 9.31
C ALA A 103 -0.21 20.27 9.26
N PRO A 104 -0.96 20.17 10.38
CA PRO A 104 -2.37 20.53 10.41
C PRO A 104 -2.63 21.98 10.00
N GLY A 105 -3.62 22.20 9.13
CA GLY A 105 -4.08 23.54 8.74
C GLY A 105 -3.29 24.23 7.63
N HIS A 106 -2.34 23.54 6.99
CA HIS A 106 -1.52 24.09 5.90
C HIS A 106 -2.12 23.90 4.49
N PHE A 107 -3.38 23.46 4.37
CA PHE A 107 -4.04 23.22 3.08
C PHE A 107 -3.96 24.38 2.09
N GLN A 108 -4.23 25.61 2.54
CA GLN A 108 -4.21 26.80 1.68
C GLN A 108 -2.78 27.14 1.20
N ASP A 109 -1.79 26.92 2.05
CA ASP A 109 -0.38 27.10 1.71
C ASP A 109 0.09 26.04 0.69
N ASN A 110 -0.35 24.78 0.87
CA ASN A 110 -0.06 23.67 -0.04
C ASN A 110 -0.70 23.92 -1.41
N LEU A 111 -1.99 24.27 -1.46
CA LEU A 111 -2.69 24.62 -2.70
C LEU A 111 -2.00 25.79 -3.43
N ALA A 112 -1.62 26.84 -2.71
CA ALA A 112 -0.89 27.97 -3.29
C ALA A 112 0.49 27.57 -3.83
N SER A 113 1.13 26.56 -3.22
CA SER A 113 2.43 26.03 -3.67
C SER A 113 2.28 25.15 -4.91
N ILE A 114 1.27 24.29 -4.95
CA ILE A 114 0.93 23.46 -6.12
C ILE A 114 0.57 24.35 -7.32
N ARG A 115 -0.27 25.39 -7.13
CA ARG A 115 -0.60 26.35 -8.21
C ARG A 115 0.65 27.03 -8.77
N ARG A 116 1.57 27.45 -7.91
CA ARG A 116 2.85 28.06 -8.33
C ARG A 116 3.72 27.07 -9.10
N LEU A 117 3.74 25.80 -8.69
CA LEU A 117 4.51 24.76 -9.37
C LEU A 117 3.91 24.45 -10.75
N ALA A 118 2.59 24.22 -10.83
CA ALA A 118 1.88 23.97 -12.09
C ALA A 118 2.04 25.12 -13.09
N THR A 119 2.12 26.37 -12.62
CA THR A 119 2.39 27.53 -13.49
C THR A 119 3.80 27.50 -14.09
N LYS A 120 4.80 26.99 -13.35
CA LYS A 120 6.20 26.94 -13.79
C LYS A 120 6.53 25.68 -14.60
N HIS A 121 5.93 24.56 -14.23
CA HIS A 121 6.16 23.23 -14.76
C HIS A 121 4.82 22.52 -14.92
N PRO A 122 4.04 22.88 -15.96
CA PRO A 122 2.73 22.25 -16.17
C PRO A 122 2.92 20.76 -16.48
N SER A 123 2.16 19.93 -15.79
CA SER A 123 2.02 18.50 -16.03
C SER A 123 0.58 18.08 -15.78
N ASP A 124 0.17 16.96 -16.38
CA ASP A 124 -1.15 16.38 -16.18
C ASP A 124 -1.35 16.02 -14.70
N GLU A 125 -0.34 15.42 -14.06
CA GLU A 125 -0.33 15.09 -12.62
C GLU A 125 -0.61 16.31 -11.72
N LEU A 126 0.01 17.46 -12.00
CA LEU A 126 -0.22 18.67 -11.23
C LEU A 126 -1.58 19.28 -11.50
N THR A 127 -2.12 19.10 -12.70
CA THR A 127 -3.46 19.55 -13.06
C THR A 127 -4.50 18.73 -12.31
N ASP A 128 -4.38 17.40 -12.33
CA ASP A 128 -5.26 16.48 -11.61
C ASP A 128 -5.22 16.73 -10.09
N LEU A 129 -4.03 17.01 -9.54
CA LEU A 129 -3.86 17.35 -8.13
C LEU A 129 -4.56 18.67 -7.76
N LEU A 130 -4.46 19.69 -8.62
CA LEU A 130 -5.17 20.96 -8.42
C LEU A 130 -6.67 20.77 -8.47
N GLU A 131 -7.16 20.06 -9.49
CA GLU A 131 -8.59 19.76 -9.61
C GLU A 131 -9.11 19.05 -8.37
N MET A 132 -8.35 18.09 -7.82
CA MET A 132 -8.70 17.41 -6.58
C MET A 132 -8.80 18.36 -5.38
N TYR A 133 -7.78 19.21 -5.17
CA TYR A 133 -7.76 20.16 -4.05
C TYR A 133 -8.88 21.21 -4.13
N GLU A 134 -9.30 21.57 -5.35
CA GLU A 134 -10.33 22.58 -5.61
C GLU A 134 -11.75 21.99 -5.54
N GLN A 135 -11.91 20.68 -5.36
CA GLN A 135 -13.24 20.08 -5.21
C GLN A 135 -13.93 20.55 -3.94
N ASP A 136 -15.21 20.90 -4.07
CA ASP A 136 -16.05 21.28 -2.94
C ASP A 136 -16.07 20.18 -1.87
N GLY A 137 -15.76 20.56 -0.63
CA GLY A 137 -15.74 19.64 0.51
C GLY A 137 -14.48 18.77 0.62
N PHE A 138 -13.49 18.92 -0.26
CA PHE A 138 -12.22 18.18 -0.19
C PHE A 138 -11.50 18.39 1.16
N GLU A 139 -11.28 19.65 1.55
CA GLU A 139 -10.57 19.98 2.81
C GLU A 139 -11.28 19.37 4.03
N GLU A 140 -12.61 19.45 4.08
CA GLU A 140 -13.41 18.89 5.17
C GLU A 140 -13.34 17.35 5.19
N ALA A 141 -13.39 16.71 4.02
CA ALA A 141 -13.25 15.26 3.90
C ALA A 141 -11.87 14.79 4.39
N VAL A 142 -10.80 15.50 4.03
CA VAL A 142 -9.45 15.16 4.48
C VAL A 142 -9.29 15.39 5.98
N LYS A 143 -9.74 16.53 6.51
CA LYS A 143 -9.68 16.80 7.96
C LYS A 143 -10.44 15.76 8.77
N LYS A 144 -11.63 15.39 8.33
CA LYS A 144 -12.44 14.34 8.96
C LYS A 144 -11.74 12.99 8.95
N ALA A 145 -11.08 12.63 7.85
CA ALA A 145 -10.32 11.40 7.75
C ALA A 145 -9.04 11.42 8.60
N ALA A 146 -8.27 12.52 8.55
CA ALA A 146 -7.06 12.73 9.34
C ALA A 146 -7.32 12.62 10.85
N ALA A 147 -8.47 13.11 11.33
CA ALA A 147 -8.87 13.03 12.74
C ALA A 147 -9.05 11.60 13.27
N ILE A 148 -9.14 10.58 12.40
CA ILE A 148 -9.24 9.16 12.78
C ILE A 148 -7.87 8.57 13.14
N PHE A 149 -6.80 9.19 12.62
CA PHE A 149 -5.44 8.71 12.73
C PHE A 149 -4.63 9.45 13.79
N SER A 150 -3.53 8.83 14.18
CA SER A 150 -2.52 9.42 15.06
C SER A 150 -1.16 9.46 14.36
N ALA A 151 -0.21 10.19 14.92
CA ALA A 151 1.17 10.20 14.43
C ALA A 151 1.82 8.80 14.38
N LYS A 152 1.33 7.83 15.17
CA LYS A 152 1.83 6.44 15.15
C LYS A 152 1.35 5.65 13.93
N ASP A 153 0.30 6.12 13.26
CA ASP A 153 -0.24 5.50 12.06
C ASP A 153 0.47 5.97 10.79
N LEU A 154 1.30 7.03 10.86
CA LEU A 154 1.96 7.62 9.69
C LEU A 154 2.77 6.62 8.86
N GLU A 155 3.57 5.76 9.50
CA GLU A 155 4.36 4.76 8.77
C GLU A 155 3.48 3.75 8.01
N HIS A 156 2.32 3.40 8.58
CA HIS A 156 1.33 2.55 7.91
C HIS A 156 0.69 3.27 6.72
N LEU A 157 0.35 4.55 6.88
CA LEU A 157 -0.24 5.34 5.80
C LEU A 157 0.77 5.55 4.66
N TRP A 158 2.02 5.87 4.97
CA TRP A 158 3.09 5.96 3.98
C TRP A 158 3.34 4.65 3.23
N LEU A 159 3.26 3.50 3.92
CA LEU A 159 3.34 2.19 3.26
C LEU A 159 2.16 1.97 2.29
N CYS A 160 0.96 2.43 2.65
CA CYS A 160 -0.19 2.41 1.73
C CYS A 160 0.04 3.30 0.50
N VAL A 161 0.67 4.48 0.64
CA VAL A 161 1.01 5.35 -0.51
C VAL A 161 1.87 4.58 -1.50
N GLN A 162 2.95 3.97 -1.02
CA GLN A 162 3.86 3.19 -1.88
C GLN A 162 3.15 2.01 -2.56
N LEU A 163 2.30 1.29 -1.84
CA LEU A 163 1.60 0.13 -2.38
C LEU A 163 0.54 0.52 -3.43
N PHE A 164 -0.23 1.57 -3.16
CA PHE A 164 -1.34 1.99 -4.02
C PHE A 164 -0.84 2.83 -5.21
N GLY A 165 0.13 3.70 -4.99
CA GLY A 165 0.82 4.47 -6.03
C GLY A 165 1.82 3.67 -6.85
N ALA A 166 2.13 2.42 -6.45
CA ALA A 166 3.17 1.60 -7.09
C ALA A 166 4.57 2.25 -7.07
N GLU A 167 4.89 2.97 -5.99
CA GLU A 167 6.07 3.82 -5.91
C GLU A 167 7.22 3.19 -5.11
N GLY A 168 8.41 3.21 -5.72
CA GLY A 168 9.66 2.90 -5.04
C GLY A 168 9.85 1.42 -4.69
N TYR A 169 10.39 1.16 -3.51
CA TYR A 169 10.80 -0.17 -3.08
C TYR A 169 10.32 -0.46 -1.66
N LEU A 170 9.99 -1.72 -1.40
CA LEU A 170 9.82 -2.25 -0.06
C LEU A 170 11.09 -2.99 0.36
N MET A 171 11.68 -2.62 1.48
CA MET A 171 12.84 -3.31 2.03
C MET A 171 12.39 -4.43 2.97
N ALA A 172 12.78 -5.66 2.69
CA ALA A 172 12.62 -6.80 3.60
C ALA A 172 14.00 -7.29 4.05
N TYR A 173 14.23 -7.39 5.36
CA TYR A 173 15.53 -7.80 5.90
C TYR A 173 15.40 -8.70 7.13
N TRP A 174 16.41 -9.54 7.35
CA TRP A 174 16.49 -10.38 8.54
C TRP A 174 17.15 -9.61 9.69
N ASP A 175 16.39 -9.25 10.71
CA ASP A 175 16.93 -8.66 11.93
C ASP A 175 17.66 -9.73 12.75
N ILE A 176 19.00 -9.71 12.68
CA ILE A 176 19.87 -10.67 13.37
C ILE A 176 19.74 -10.62 14.90
N TYR A 177 19.33 -9.48 15.47
CA TYR A 177 19.25 -9.31 16.92
C TYR A 177 17.95 -9.88 17.46
N ASN A 178 16.86 -9.75 16.71
CA ASN A 178 15.54 -10.24 17.11
C ASN A 178 15.17 -11.59 16.47
N GLY A 179 15.96 -12.09 15.53
CA GLY A 179 15.74 -13.37 14.86
C GLY A 179 14.42 -13.41 14.07
N LEU A 180 14.07 -12.29 13.42
CA LEU A 180 12.82 -12.15 12.67
C LEU A 180 13.00 -11.31 11.42
N TRP A 181 12.09 -11.49 10.46
CA TRP A 181 12.01 -10.63 9.28
C TRP A 181 11.34 -9.30 9.62
N LYS A 182 11.94 -8.21 9.16
CA LYS A 182 11.40 -6.85 9.23
C LYS A 182 11.17 -6.29 7.83
N VAL A 183 10.27 -5.33 7.78
CA VAL A 183 9.82 -4.69 6.56
C VAL A 183 9.84 -3.18 6.79
N GLU A 184 10.49 -2.46 5.90
CA GLU A 184 10.62 -1.01 5.97
C GLU A 184 10.35 -0.38 4.61
N ARG A 185 9.74 0.80 4.63
CA ARG A 185 9.36 1.57 3.44
C ARG A 185 10.58 2.10 2.67
N HIS A 186 11.69 2.34 3.37
CA HIS A 186 12.90 2.90 2.79
C HIS A 186 14.14 2.18 3.33
N PRO A 187 15.10 1.85 2.46
CA PRO A 187 16.45 1.62 2.93
C PRO A 187 17.01 2.92 3.51
N THR A 188 17.68 2.87 4.66
CA THR A 188 18.57 3.96 5.09
C THR A 188 19.73 4.03 4.09
N LEU A 189 19.57 4.87 3.06
CA LEU A 189 20.55 5.06 1.98
C LEU A 189 21.68 6.03 2.35
N ASP A 190 21.81 6.40 3.62
CA ASP A 190 22.85 7.31 4.13
C ASP A 190 24.26 6.69 4.13
N GLY A 191 24.44 5.52 3.50
CA GLY A 191 25.70 4.79 3.46
C GLY A 191 26.02 4.05 4.75
N SER A 192 25.16 4.14 5.78
CA SER A 192 25.17 3.20 6.88
C SER A 192 24.74 1.82 6.34
N ARG A 193 25.42 0.77 6.79
CA ARG A 193 25.29 -0.59 6.26
C ARG A 193 23.82 -1.01 6.23
N LEU A 194 23.39 -1.67 5.15
CA LEU A 194 22.10 -2.38 5.14
C LEU A 194 21.95 -3.12 6.48
N PRO A 195 20.76 -3.09 7.11
CA PRO A 195 20.58 -3.54 8.49
C PRO A 195 20.95 -5.03 8.69
N SER A 196 21.10 -5.79 7.60
CA SER A 196 21.48 -7.20 7.61
C SER A 196 22.21 -7.62 6.33
N ALA A 197 22.98 -8.71 6.42
CA ALA A 197 23.55 -9.41 5.26
C ALA A 197 22.47 -10.05 4.37
N ALA A 198 21.29 -10.33 4.93
CA ALA A 198 20.11 -10.76 4.19
C ALA A 198 19.10 -9.61 4.12
N CYS A 199 19.18 -8.84 3.03
CA CYS A 199 18.30 -7.72 2.72
C CYS A 199 17.87 -7.81 1.26
N ILE A 200 16.59 -7.61 1.00
CA ILE A 200 16.01 -7.61 -0.34
C ILE A 200 15.20 -6.33 -0.51
N LEU A 201 15.39 -5.67 -1.65
CA LEU A 201 14.53 -4.59 -2.11
C LEU A 201 13.54 -5.17 -3.11
N LEU A 202 12.25 -5.03 -2.82
CA LEU A 202 11.16 -5.43 -3.69
C LEU A 202 10.68 -4.19 -4.43
N ASP A 203 10.90 -4.16 -5.74
CA ASP A 203 10.42 -3.09 -6.62
C ASP A 203 8.89 -3.12 -6.70
N LEU A 204 8.26 -1.98 -6.41
CA LEU A 204 6.81 -1.82 -6.45
C LEU A 204 6.30 -1.29 -7.79
N SER A 205 7.18 -0.89 -8.70
CA SER A 205 6.81 -0.41 -10.04
C SER A 205 5.92 -1.37 -10.84
N PRO A 206 6.04 -2.72 -10.73
CA PRO A 206 5.15 -3.66 -11.43
C PRO A 206 3.69 -3.61 -10.95
N LEU A 207 3.39 -2.92 -9.84
CA LEU A 207 2.02 -2.73 -9.37
C LEU A 207 1.25 -1.71 -10.23
N SER A 208 1.95 -0.87 -11.01
CA SER A 208 1.32 0.11 -11.92
C SER A 208 0.58 -0.55 -13.08
N ASP A 209 0.94 -1.79 -13.43
CA ASP A 209 0.26 -2.61 -14.44
C ASP A 209 -1.07 -3.22 -13.93
N LEU A 210 -1.35 -3.11 -12.64
CA LEU A 210 -2.53 -3.69 -12.01
C LEU A 210 -3.70 -2.70 -12.03
N PRO A 211 -4.95 -3.18 -12.11
CA PRO A 211 -6.11 -2.32 -11.97
C PRO A 211 -6.10 -1.61 -10.61
N GLU A 212 -6.54 -0.35 -10.61
CA GLU A 212 -6.80 0.46 -9.42
C GLU A 212 -7.98 -0.06 -8.59
#